data_AF-A0A7C5THE3-F1
#
_entry.id   AF-A0A7C5THE3-F1
#
_cell.length_a   1.000
_cell.length_b   1.000
_cell.length_c   1.000
_cell.angle_alpha   90.00
_cell.angle_beta   90.00
_cell.angle_gamma   90.00
#
_symmetry.space_group_name_H-M   'P 1'
#
loop_
_entity.id
_entity.type
_entity.pdbx_description
1 polymer ?
#
loop_
_entity_poly.entity_id
_entity_poly.type
_entity_poly.pdbx_seq_one_letter_code
_entity_poly.pdbx_strand_id
1 'polypeptide(L)'
;MGNNEYYLVDANVLFDVVRLVLMVNPLFETVLGSPGDIEAILMSVVNKINKRWIASFAFLSRECRRGNCFITEYTQRIELPRVFTKLLLSGDLSITRVGGSLFNKVERLTEEWFRRAQSLFGIGVLGMDYSDYEVARGIVRVYEKCGSRPLKRVLDNAMDVLLVATALNRGYNLVTTDKRLVCGLANQVVTGLAQAPMGGVCQADAGLGVGGRALSTRVYLIHEQCGSLQCTRRERWC
;
A
#
# COMPACT_ATOMS: atom_id res chain seq x y z
N MET A 1 -27.57 -5.29 8.69
CA MET A 1 -26.38 -4.80 9.39
C MET A 1 -25.51 -4.14 8.34
N GLY A 2 -25.25 -2.83 8.44
CA GLY A 2 -24.47 -2.11 7.43
C GLY A 2 -23.03 -2.61 7.40
N ASN A 3 -22.60 -3.17 6.26
CA ASN A 3 -21.20 -3.53 6.01
C ASN A 3 -20.37 -2.24 5.99
N ASN A 4 -19.87 -1.81 7.15
CA ASN A 4 -18.74 -0.89 7.17
C ASN A 4 -17.53 -1.68 6.68
N GLU A 5 -17.21 -1.58 5.39
CA GLU A 5 -15.98 -2.13 4.85
C GLU A 5 -14.81 -1.36 5.47
N TYR A 6 -14.08 -2.06 6.35
CA TYR A 6 -12.82 -1.57 6.90
C TYR A 6 -11.68 -1.96 5.97
N TYR A 7 -10.71 -1.06 5.79
CA TYR A 7 -9.59 -1.27 4.90
C TYR A 7 -8.27 -1.18 5.67
N LEU A 8 -7.40 -2.17 5.44
CA LEU A 8 -6.00 -2.10 5.83
C LEU A 8 -5.19 -1.67 4.61
N VAL A 9 -4.65 -0.47 4.65
CA VAL A 9 -3.95 0.19 3.55
C VAL A 9 -2.45 -0.04 3.69
N ASP A 10 -1.84 -0.58 2.65
CA ASP A 10 -0.39 -0.68 2.53
C ASP A 10 0.24 0.73 2.43
N ALA A 11 1.39 0.93 3.07
CA ALA A 11 2.20 2.14 2.91
C ALA A 11 2.44 2.51 1.44
N ASN A 12 2.63 1.53 0.56
CA ASN A 12 2.88 1.80 -0.85
C ASN A 12 1.73 2.58 -1.54
N VAL A 13 0.48 2.42 -1.06
CA VAL A 13 -0.68 3.19 -1.54
C VAL A 13 -0.57 4.65 -1.08
N LEU A 14 -0.21 4.87 0.18
CA LEU A 14 0.05 6.23 0.69
C LEU A 14 1.20 6.90 -0.07
N PHE A 15 2.24 6.15 -0.41
CA PHE A 15 3.38 6.67 -1.15
C PHE A 15 3.06 7.06 -2.58
N ASP A 16 2.20 6.32 -3.25
CA ASP A 16 1.67 6.73 -4.54
C ASP A 16 0.96 8.08 -4.46
N VAL A 17 0.22 8.35 -3.37
CA VAL A 17 -0.38 9.67 -3.14
C VAL A 17 0.66 10.74 -2.85
N VAL A 18 1.67 10.46 -2.02
CA VAL A 18 2.77 11.40 -1.77
C VAL A 18 3.45 11.80 -3.08
N ARG A 19 3.75 10.82 -3.94
CA ARG A 19 4.34 11.07 -5.26
C ARG A 19 3.44 11.87 -6.17
N LEU A 20 2.13 11.58 -6.18
CA LEU A 20 1.16 12.38 -6.91
C LEU A 20 1.19 13.84 -6.46
N VAL A 21 1.15 14.09 -5.15
CA VAL A 21 1.18 15.45 -4.59
C VAL A 21 2.50 16.17 -4.91
N LEU A 22 3.63 15.48 -4.78
CA LEU A 22 4.94 16.04 -5.13
C LEU A 22 5.07 16.39 -6.61
N MET A 23 4.47 15.59 -7.49
CA MET A 23 4.44 15.86 -8.92
C MET A 23 3.54 17.04 -9.26
N VAL A 24 2.39 17.17 -8.59
CA VAL A 24 1.34 18.14 -8.92
C VAL A 24 1.56 19.52 -8.27
N ASN A 25 2.14 19.58 -7.06
CA ASN A 25 2.32 20.86 -6.34
C ASN A 25 3.15 21.91 -7.08
N PRO A 26 4.34 21.60 -7.63
CA PRO A 26 5.15 22.58 -8.36
C PRO A 26 4.42 23.15 -9.58
N LEU A 27 3.45 22.41 -10.11
CA LEU A 27 2.71 22.80 -11.29
C LEU A 27 1.60 23.78 -10.98
N PHE A 28 0.92 23.63 -9.85
CA PHE A 28 0.01 24.67 -9.37
C PHE A 28 0.75 25.99 -9.17
N GLU A 29 1.94 25.96 -8.58
CA GLU A 29 2.78 27.16 -8.42
C GLU A 29 3.21 27.75 -9.76
N THR A 30 3.58 26.90 -10.74
CA THR A 30 3.99 27.34 -12.08
C THR A 30 2.81 27.94 -12.87
N VAL A 31 1.63 27.31 -12.83
CA VAL A 31 0.41 27.77 -13.52
C VAL A 31 -0.09 29.10 -12.95
N LEU A 32 0.00 29.28 -11.62
CA LEU A 32 -0.35 30.55 -10.98
C LEU A 32 0.65 31.68 -11.30
N GLY A 33 1.90 31.35 -11.63
CA GLY A 33 2.96 32.31 -11.94
C GLY A 33 3.03 32.76 -13.41
N SER A 34 2.65 31.91 -14.36
CA SER A 34 2.73 32.19 -15.81
C SER A 34 1.56 31.58 -16.60
N PRO A 35 0.44 32.30 -16.77
CA PRO A 35 -0.79 31.75 -17.35
C PRO A 35 -0.81 31.56 -18.88
N GLY A 36 0.27 31.91 -19.59
CA GLY A 36 0.27 31.95 -21.07
C GLY A 36 0.13 30.61 -21.79
N ASP A 37 0.60 29.50 -21.19
CA ASP A 37 0.67 28.17 -21.82
C ASP A 37 0.09 27.05 -20.92
N ILE A 38 -0.94 27.37 -20.14
CA ILE A 38 -1.50 26.45 -19.13
C ILE A 38 -1.92 25.11 -19.73
N GLU A 39 -2.56 25.10 -20.90
CA GLU A 39 -3.12 23.89 -21.50
C GLU A 39 -2.03 22.91 -21.97
N ALA A 40 -0.97 23.41 -22.60
CA ALA A 40 0.17 22.60 -23.03
C ALA A 40 0.98 22.05 -21.84
N ILE A 41 1.15 22.88 -20.80
CA ILE A 41 1.81 22.47 -19.54
C ILE A 41 0.98 21.42 -18.82
N LEU A 42 -0.33 21.61 -18.69
CA LEU A 42 -1.23 20.63 -18.08
C LEU A 42 -1.21 19.31 -18.83
N MET A 43 -1.34 19.33 -20.17
CA MET A 43 -1.35 18.11 -20.98
C MET A 43 -0.02 17.35 -20.93
N SER A 44 1.11 18.05 -20.96
CA SER A 44 2.45 17.47 -20.81
C SER A 44 2.63 16.78 -19.45
N VAL A 45 2.05 17.34 -18.39
CA VAL A 45 2.09 16.77 -17.05
C VAL A 45 1.15 15.60 -16.92
N VAL A 46 -0.13 15.77 -17.28
CA VAL A 46 -1.18 14.76 -17.09
C VAL A 46 -0.77 13.46 -17.78
N ASN A 47 -0.15 13.56 -18.96
CA ASN A 47 0.39 12.41 -19.69
C ASN A 47 1.60 11.73 -19.01
N LYS A 48 2.29 12.40 -18.08
CA LYS A 48 3.41 11.86 -17.30
C LYS A 48 2.99 11.32 -15.93
N ILE A 49 1.80 11.65 -15.44
CA ILE A 49 1.32 11.16 -14.14
C ILE A 49 1.07 9.66 -14.25
N ASN A 50 1.69 8.91 -13.35
CA ASN A 50 1.50 7.48 -13.28
C ASN A 50 0.03 7.15 -12.93
N LYS A 51 -0.62 6.32 -13.76
CA LYS A 51 -2.04 5.96 -13.60
C LYS A 51 -2.32 5.26 -12.28
N ARG A 52 -1.38 4.47 -11.76
CA ARG A 52 -1.48 3.83 -10.45
C ARG A 52 -1.57 4.87 -9.34
N TRP A 53 -0.85 5.99 -9.43
CA TRP A 53 -0.91 7.04 -8.41
C TRP A 53 -2.28 7.70 -8.35
N ILE A 54 -2.87 7.96 -9.53
CA ILE A 54 -4.24 8.48 -9.64
C ILE A 54 -5.23 7.47 -9.06
N ALA A 55 -5.09 6.18 -9.39
CA ALA A 55 -5.97 5.13 -8.87
C ALA A 55 -5.86 4.98 -7.34
N SER A 56 -4.64 5.05 -6.77
CA SER A 56 -4.40 5.07 -5.32
C SER A 56 -5.09 6.27 -4.66
N PHE A 57 -4.93 7.47 -5.21
CA PHE A 57 -5.60 8.67 -4.71
C PHE A 57 -7.13 8.55 -4.80
N ALA A 58 -7.65 8.08 -5.94
CA ALA A 58 -9.07 7.92 -6.17
C ALA A 58 -9.71 6.87 -5.25
N PHE A 59 -9.01 5.75 -5.02
CA PHE A 59 -9.46 4.72 -4.08
C PHE A 59 -9.57 5.31 -2.68
N LEU A 60 -8.50 5.92 -2.15
CA LEU A 60 -8.52 6.51 -0.82
C LEU A 60 -9.59 7.60 -0.69
N SER A 61 -9.75 8.45 -1.70
CA SER A 61 -10.75 9.53 -1.67
C SER A 61 -12.20 9.04 -1.63
N ARG A 62 -12.48 7.87 -2.22
CA ARG A 62 -13.84 7.31 -2.33
C ARG A 62 -14.18 6.39 -1.18
N GLU A 63 -13.25 5.48 -0.89
CA GLU A 63 -13.46 4.38 0.06
C GLU A 63 -13.03 4.75 1.47
N CYS A 64 -12.00 5.59 1.64
CA CYS A 64 -11.59 6.03 2.97
C CYS A 64 -12.42 7.23 3.42
N ARG A 65 -13.16 7.02 4.50
CA ARG A 65 -13.85 8.03 5.29
C ARG A 65 -13.32 7.96 6.71
N ARG A 66 -13.55 9.02 7.50
CA ARG A 66 -13.06 9.08 8.89
C ARG A 66 -13.46 7.82 9.67
N GLY A 67 -12.46 6.98 9.97
CA GLY A 67 -12.61 5.81 10.83
C GLY A 67 -12.73 4.44 10.14
N ASN A 68 -12.60 4.30 8.81
CA ASN A 68 -12.65 2.98 8.16
C ASN A 68 -11.36 2.53 7.46
N CYS A 69 -10.39 3.40 7.21
CA CYS A 69 -9.09 3.04 6.65
C CYS A 69 -7.98 3.15 7.68
N PHE A 70 -7.08 2.17 7.69
CA PHE A 70 -5.98 2.09 8.65
C PHE A 70 -4.69 1.65 7.99
N ILE A 71 -3.55 2.14 8.47
CA ILE A 71 -2.24 1.48 8.29
C ILE A 71 -1.84 0.78 9.59
N THR A 72 -0.91 -0.18 9.56
CA THR A 72 -0.40 -0.79 10.80
C THR A 72 0.64 0.12 11.50
N GLU A 73 0.84 -0.05 12.80
CA GLU A 73 1.95 0.60 13.53
C GLU A 73 3.32 0.27 12.93
N TYR A 74 3.54 -0.98 12.51
CA TYR A 74 4.75 -1.42 11.83
C TYR A 74 4.97 -0.66 10.52
N THR A 75 3.91 -0.50 9.74
CA THR A 75 3.92 0.30 8.52
C THR A 75 4.30 1.75 8.83
N GLN A 76 3.65 2.34 9.84
CA GLN A 76 3.89 3.73 10.23
C GLN A 76 5.32 3.99 10.70
N ARG A 77 5.87 3.10 11.53
CA ARG A 77 7.14 3.32 12.25
C ARG A 77 8.36 2.79 11.52
N ILE A 78 8.20 1.87 10.56
CA ILE A 78 9.33 1.22 9.87
C ILE A 78 9.26 1.44 8.35
N GLU A 79 8.14 1.07 7.73
CA GLU A 79 8.02 1.17 6.26
C GLU A 79 7.92 2.62 5.79
N LEU A 80 7.19 3.48 6.50
CA LEU A 80 7.09 4.87 6.08
C LEU A 80 8.47 5.57 6.10
N PRO A 81 9.26 5.52 7.20
CA PRO A 81 10.62 6.09 7.20
C PRO A 81 11.54 5.51 6.12
N ARG A 82 11.43 4.20 5.84
CA ARG A 82 12.20 3.54 4.78
C ARG A 82 11.94 4.18 3.42
N VAL A 83 10.69 4.47 3.09
CA VAL A 83 10.36 5.05 1.79
C VAL A 83 10.64 6.54 1.73
N PHE A 84 10.44 7.31 2.82
CA PHE A 84 10.89 8.71 2.85
C PHE A 84 12.41 8.83 2.65
N THR A 85 13.17 7.88 3.20
CA THR A 85 14.61 7.78 2.92
C THR A 85 14.87 7.55 1.44
N LYS A 86 14.10 6.69 0.76
CA LYS A 86 14.23 6.48 -0.70
C LYS A 86 13.93 7.75 -1.49
N LEU A 87 12.89 8.51 -1.13
CA LEU A 87 12.54 9.77 -1.79
C LEU A 87 13.62 10.85 -1.63
N LEU A 88 14.28 10.89 -0.47
CA LEU A 88 15.43 11.78 -0.26
C LEU A 88 16.62 11.36 -1.14
N LEU A 89 16.90 10.06 -1.22
CA LEU A 89 18.03 9.53 -2.01
C LEU A 89 17.80 9.63 -3.53
N SER A 90 16.55 9.57 -4.00
CA SER A 90 16.20 9.79 -5.40
C SER A 90 16.19 11.26 -5.80
N GLY A 91 16.25 12.17 -4.83
CA GLY A 91 16.13 13.62 -5.07
C GLY A 91 14.69 14.09 -5.26
N ASP A 92 13.69 13.23 -5.10
CA ASP A 92 12.26 13.60 -5.14
C ASP A 92 11.87 14.51 -3.97
N LEU A 93 12.57 14.38 -2.84
CA LEU A 93 12.50 15.30 -1.71
C LEU A 93 13.85 15.95 -1.50
N SER A 94 13.86 17.28 -1.46
CA SER A 94 15.04 18.04 -1.07
C SER A 94 15.15 18.13 0.46
N ILE A 95 16.39 18.12 0.94
CA ILE A 95 16.73 18.42 2.33
C ILE A 95 17.64 19.63 2.33
N THR A 96 17.19 20.73 2.92
CA THR A 96 18.09 21.82 3.26
C THR A 96 19.06 21.32 4.31
N ARG A 97 20.35 21.53 4.08
CA ARG A 97 21.41 21.09 4.99
C ARG A 97 21.36 21.97 6.23
N VAL A 98 20.59 21.52 7.22
CA VAL A 98 20.56 22.09 8.56
C VAL A 98 21.25 21.07 9.47
N GLY A 99 22.13 21.53 10.37
CA GLY A 99 22.80 20.62 11.32
C GLY A 99 21.79 19.75 12.08
N GLY A 100 22.16 18.50 12.40
CA GLY A 100 21.30 17.56 13.13
C GLY A 100 21.32 16.14 12.58
N SER A 101 20.47 15.28 13.16
CA SER A 101 20.35 13.86 12.77
C SER A 101 19.46 13.69 11.53
N LEU A 102 19.97 12.96 10.53
CA LEU A 102 19.18 12.54 9.36
C LEU A 102 17.96 11.71 9.77
N PHE A 103 18.09 10.89 10.82
CA PHE A 103 16.99 10.08 11.34
C PHE A 103 15.83 10.98 11.80
N ASN A 104 16.09 11.98 12.63
CA ASN A 104 15.06 12.91 13.13
C ASN A 104 14.39 13.68 11.98
N LYS A 105 15.14 13.94 10.89
CA LYS A 105 14.57 14.60 9.71
C LYS A 105 13.62 13.67 8.95
N VAL A 106 14.02 12.41 8.75
CA VAL A 106 13.17 11.39 8.10
C VAL A 106 11.92 11.12 8.94
N GLU A 107 12.07 11.02 10.26
CA GLU A 107 10.96 10.85 11.20
C GLU A 107 9.97 12.00 11.10
N ARG A 108 10.44 13.26 11.17
CA ARG A 108 9.58 14.44 11.03
C ARG A 108 8.87 14.49 9.68
N LEU A 109 9.57 14.21 8.58
CA LEU A 109 8.95 14.13 7.25
C LEU A 109 7.86 13.07 7.21
N THR A 110 8.12 11.91 7.81
CA THR A 110 7.16 10.81 7.91
C THR A 110 5.91 11.23 8.66
N GLU A 111 6.07 11.88 9.82
CA GLU A 111 4.95 12.38 10.63
C GLU A 111 4.15 13.47 9.91
N GLU A 112 4.82 14.43 9.28
CA GLU A 112 4.18 15.53 8.55
C GLU A 112 3.32 15.00 7.39
N TRP A 113 3.87 14.10 6.58
CA TRP A 113 3.14 13.50 5.47
C TRP A 113 2.04 12.56 5.92
N PHE A 114 2.27 11.77 6.97
CA PHE A 114 1.22 10.92 7.51
C PHE A 114 0.07 11.76 8.08
N ARG A 115 0.33 12.87 8.77
CA ARG A 115 -0.70 13.80 9.25
C ARG A 115 -1.51 14.39 8.09
N ARG A 116 -0.88 14.71 6.96
CA ARG A 116 -1.58 15.14 5.74
C ARG A 116 -2.49 14.04 5.20
N ALA A 117 -1.99 12.81 5.07
CA ALA A 117 -2.80 11.68 4.62
C ALA A 117 -3.98 11.39 5.57
N GLN A 118 -3.75 11.46 6.88
CA GLN A 118 -4.80 11.34 7.90
C GLN A 118 -5.85 12.45 7.76
N SER A 119 -5.45 13.69 7.53
CA SER A 119 -6.37 14.82 7.31
C SER A 119 -7.20 14.65 6.05
N LEU A 120 -6.57 14.25 4.94
CA LEU A 120 -7.21 14.12 3.62
C LEU A 120 -8.16 12.92 3.54
N PHE A 121 -7.76 11.77 4.10
CA PHE A 121 -8.46 10.50 3.88
C PHE A 121 -9.03 9.89 5.17
N GLY A 122 -8.80 10.51 6.33
CA GLY A 122 -9.26 9.98 7.62
C GLY A 122 -8.57 8.68 8.04
N ILE A 123 -7.35 8.44 7.55
CA ILE A 123 -6.60 7.20 7.79
C ILE A 123 -6.09 7.14 9.23
N GLY A 124 -6.45 6.08 9.93
CA GLY A 124 -5.99 5.77 11.28
C GLY A 124 -4.75 4.90 11.31
N VAL A 125 -4.26 4.65 12.52
CA VAL A 125 -3.21 3.65 12.80
C VAL A 125 -3.84 2.52 13.59
N LEU A 126 -3.60 1.30 13.13
CA LEU A 126 -4.04 0.08 13.78
C LEU A 126 -2.87 -0.56 14.53
N GLY A 127 -3.04 -0.70 15.84
CA GLY A 127 -2.13 -1.49 16.68
C GLY A 127 -2.22 -2.96 16.32
N MET A 128 -1.07 -3.62 16.24
CA MET A 128 -0.98 -5.06 16.02
C MET A 128 -0.91 -5.79 17.35
N ASP A 129 -1.58 -6.93 17.45
CA ASP A 129 -1.60 -7.75 18.65
C ASP A 129 -1.05 -9.17 18.39
N TYR A 130 -0.99 -9.98 19.44
CA TYR A 130 -0.47 -11.34 19.36
C TYR A 130 -1.29 -12.23 18.43
N SER A 131 -2.59 -11.99 18.30
CA SER A 131 -3.45 -12.78 17.44
C SER A 131 -3.15 -12.54 15.95
N ASP A 132 -2.71 -11.34 15.57
CA ASP A 132 -2.21 -11.06 14.22
C ASP A 132 -0.92 -11.86 13.94
N TYR A 133 -0.03 -11.99 14.94
CA TYR A 133 1.19 -12.78 14.83
C TYR A 133 0.91 -14.29 14.65
N GLU A 134 -0.08 -14.85 15.35
CA GLU A 134 -0.47 -16.25 15.16
C GLU A 134 -0.93 -16.53 13.72
N VAL A 135 -1.68 -15.59 13.14
CA VAL A 135 -2.10 -15.67 11.73
C VAL A 135 -0.90 -15.55 10.80
N ALA A 136 0.04 -14.64 11.08
CA ALA A 136 1.29 -14.51 10.33
C ALA A 136 2.11 -15.82 10.35
N ARG A 137 2.22 -16.47 11.51
CA ARG A 137 2.85 -17.81 11.61
C ARG A 137 2.06 -18.87 10.85
N GLY A 138 0.73 -18.78 10.80
CA GLY A 138 -0.12 -19.60 9.95
C GLY A 138 0.25 -19.47 8.47
N ILE A 139 0.36 -18.25 7.96
CA ILE A 139 0.79 -17.96 6.58
C ILE A 139 2.16 -18.61 6.31
N VAL A 140 3.15 -18.35 7.18
CA VAL A 140 4.50 -18.91 7.01
C VAL A 140 4.49 -20.44 6.96
N ARG A 141 3.71 -21.11 7.81
CA ARG A 141 3.60 -22.58 7.83
C ARG A 141 3.01 -23.14 6.54
N VAL A 142 2.05 -22.44 5.91
CA VAL A 142 1.48 -22.86 4.62
C VAL A 142 2.57 -22.88 3.55
N TYR A 143 3.39 -21.83 3.48
CA TYR A 143 4.46 -21.76 2.48
C TYR A 143 5.67 -22.64 2.80
N GLU A 144 5.97 -22.86 4.08
CA GLU A 144 6.96 -23.85 4.50
C GLU A 144 6.58 -25.26 4.02
N LYS A 145 5.30 -25.64 4.17
CA LYS A 145 4.79 -26.94 3.70
C LYS A 145 4.79 -27.08 2.18
N CYS A 146 4.60 -25.98 1.44
CA CYS A 146 4.63 -26.03 -0.02
C CYS A 146 6.02 -26.41 -0.56
N GLY A 147 7.11 -26.06 0.14
CA GLY A 147 8.48 -26.44 -0.24
C GLY A 147 9.03 -25.80 -1.53
N SER A 148 8.24 -25.00 -2.26
CA SER A 148 8.66 -24.38 -3.53
C SER A 148 9.68 -23.25 -3.37
N ARG A 149 9.78 -22.65 -2.17
CA ARG A 149 10.81 -21.66 -1.82
C ARG A 149 11.46 -21.98 -0.48
N PRO A 150 12.76 -21.65 -0.30
CA PRO A 150 13.38 -21.69 1.01
C PRO A 150 12.65 -20.75 1.97
N LEU A 151 12.45 -21.19 3.21
CA LEU A 151 11.79 -20.40 4.27
C LEU A 151 12.40 -18.99 4.39
N LYS A 152 13.73 -18.88 4.30
CA LYS A 152 14.43 -17.58 4.30
C LYS A 152 13.85 -16.58 3.30
N ARG A 153 13.55 -17.03 2.07
CA ARG A 153 12.98 -16.16 1.02
C ARG A 153 11.54 -15.75 1.29
N VAL A 154 10.78 -16.55 2.03
CA VAL A 154 9.44 -16.16 2.49
C VAL A 154 9.59 -15.09 3.57
N LEU A 155 10.50 -15.29 4.52
CA LEU A 155 10.78 -14.36 5.62
C LEU A 155 11.39 -13.03 5.18
N ASP A 156 12.04 -12.96 4.00
CA ASP A 156 12.44 -11.69 3.39
C ASP A 156 11.24 -10.75 3.14
N ASN A 157 10.01 -11.29 3.11
CA ASN A 157 8.74 -10.55 2.98
C ASN A 157 7.97 -10.48 4.30
N ALA A 158 8.66 -10.49 5.45
CA ALA A 158 8.01 -10.51 6.78
C ALA A 158 6.98 -9.39 6.98
N MET A 159 7.24 -8.19 6.46
CA MET A 159 6.31 -7.06 6.56
C MET A 159 5.02 -7.32 5.78
N ASP A 160 5.12 -7.91 4.58
CA ASP A 160 3.97 -8.28 3.75
C ASP A 160 3.13 -9.36 4.42
N VAL A 161 3.80 -10.35 5.03
CA VAL A 161 3.15 -11.42 5.80
C VAL A 161 2.39 -10.84 6.99
N LEU A 162 3.01 -9.94 7.74
CA LEU A 162 2.38 -9.27 8.90
C LEU A 162 1.18 -8.41 8.47
N LEU A 163 1.30 -7.69 7.34
CA LEU A 163 0.23 -6.87 6.79
C LEU A 163 -0.99 -7.73 6.42
N VAL A 164 -0.78 -8.81 5.66
CA VAL A 164 -1.87 -9.71 5.23
C VAL A 164 -2.48 -10.45 6.42
N ALA A 165 -1.66 -10.89 7.37
CA ALA A 165 -2.14 -11.53 8.59
C ALA A 165 -3.05 -10.62 9.41
N THR A 166 -2.67 -9.35 9.55
CA THR A 166 -3.49 -8.34 10.23
C THR A 166 -4.82 -8.13 9.49
N ALA A 167 -4.79 -8.00 8.16
CA ALA A 167 -6.00 -7.86 7.36
C ALA A 167 -6.95 -9.06 7.55
N LEU A 168 -6.43 -10.29 7.49
CA LEU A 168 -7.21 -11.52 7.68
C LEU A 168 -7.77 -11.64 9.09
N ASN A 169 -6.97 -11.40 10.12
CA ASN A 169 -7.38 -11.58 11.51
C ASN A 169 -8.44 -10.56 11.92
N ARG A 170 -8.36 -9.33 11.40
CA ARG A 170 -9.31 -8.25 11.70
C ARG A 170 -10.53 -8.24 10.77
N GLY A 171 -10.52 -9.04 9.71
CA GLY A 171 -11.54 -9.00 8.67
C GLY A 171 -11.55 -7.69 7.88
N TYR A 172 -10.38 -7.05 7.74
CA TYR A 172 -10.23 -5.79 7.00
C TYR A 172 -9.78 -6.10 5.58
N ASN A 173 -10.36 -5.40 4.61
CA ASN A 173 -9.98 -5.52 3.22
C ASN A 173 -8.57 -4.96 3.02
N LEU A 174 -7.65 -5.77 2.49
CA LEU A 174 -6.30 -5.32 2.21
C LEU A 174 -6.29 -4.46 0.94
N VAL A 175 -5.64 -3.30 0.97
CA VAL A 175 -5.45 -2.44 -0.20
C VAL A 175 -3.96 -2.24 -0.40
N THR A 176 -3.45 -2.61 -1.58
CA THR A 176 -2.01 -2.55 -1.87
C THR A 176 -1.74 -2.22 -3.33
N THR A 177 -0.55 -1.72 -3.62
CA THR A 177 0.00 -1.60 -4.98
C THR A 177 1.10 -2.64 -5.25
N ASP A 178 1.41 -3.49 -4.26
CA ASP A 178 2.46 -4.49 -4.32
C ASP A 178 1.96 -5.77 -4.99
N LYS A 179 2.23 -5.87 -6.30
CA LYS A 179 1.99 -7.08 -7.07
C LYS A 179 2.77 -8.29 -6.51
N ARG A 180 3.98 -8.10 -5.97
CA ARG A 180 4.81 -9.20 -5.48
C ARG A 180 4.22 -9.80 -4.21
N LEU A 181 3.63 -8.98 -3.33
CA LEU A 181 2.85 -9.46 -2.18
C LEU A 181 1.70 -10.34 -2.67
N VAL A 182 0.85 -9.81 -3.55
CA VAL A 182 -0.37 -10.50 -4.02
C VAL A 182 -0.04 -11.78 -4.78
N CYS A 183 0.92 -11.71 -5.71
CA CYS A 183 1.33 -12.87 -6.50
C CYS A 183 2.18 -13.87 -5.71
N GLY A 184 2.96 -13.40 -4.73
CA GLY A 184 3.66 -14.26 -3.79
C GLY A 184 2.69 -15.15 -3.03
N LEU A 185 1.55 -14.56 -2.66
CA LEU A 185 0.51 -15.22 -1.88
C LEU A 185 -0.51 -16.03 -2.69
N ALA A 186 -0.39 -16.05 -4.02
CA ALA A 186 -1.38 -16.67 -4.90
C ALA A 186 -1.56 -18.18 -4.62
N ASN A 187 -2.76 -18.69 -4.91
CA ASN A 187 -3.22 -20.08 -4.76
C ASN A 187 -3.36 -20.61 -3.33
N GLN A 188 -2.48 -20.19 -2.42
CA GLN A 188 -2.47 -20.70 -1.04
C GLN A 188 -3.22 -19.78 -0.08
N VAL A 189 -3.09 -18.47 -0.24
CA VAL A 189 -3.76 -17.47 0.59
C VAL A 189 -4.65 -16.58 -0.28
N VAL A 190 -4.15 -16.11 -1.41
CA VAL A 190 -4.88 -15.23 -2.34
C VAL A 190 -5.39 -16.00 -3.55
N THR A 191 -6.67 -15.85 -3.87
CA THR A 191 -7.34 -16.52 -5.00
C THR A 191 -8.28 -15.56 -5.74
N GLY A 192 -8.74 -15.95 -6.93
CA GLY A 192 -9.83 -15.22 -7.62
C GLY A 192 -9.47 -13.81 -8.08
N LEU A 193 -8.21 -13.55 -8.46
CA LEU A 193 -7.79 -12.24 -8.94
C LEU A 193 -8.53 -11.87 -10.24
N ALA A 194 -9.43 -10.89 -10.13
CA ALA A 194 -10.28 -10.39 -11.20
C ALA A 194 -10.28 -8.85 -11.21
N GLN A 195 -10.74 -8.25 -12.30
CA GLN A 195 -10.85 -6.80 -12.40
C GLN A 195 -12.04 -6.29 -11.58
N ALA A 196 -11.83 -5.25 -10.77
CA ALA A 196 -12.89 -4.54 -10.06
C ALA A 196 -13.49 -3.41 -10.94
N PRO A 197 -14.73 -2.96 -10.70
CA PRO A 197 -15.34 -1.86 -11.45
C PRO A 197 -14.60 -0.51 -11.32
N MET A 198 -13.63 -0.39 -10.41
CA MET A 198 -12.93 0.86 -10.09
C MET A 198 -11.68 1.13 -10.95
N GLY A 199 -11.71 0.82 -12.25
CA GLY A 199 -10.75 1.29 -13.26
C GLY A 199 -9.28 1.35 -12.82
N GLY A 200 -8.59 0.20 -12.74
CA GLY A 200 -7.20 0.09 -12.29
C GLY A 200 -7.01 -0.61 -10.94
N VAL A 201 -8.09 -1.17 -10.40
CA VAL A 201 -8.07 -1.99 -9.19
C VAL A 201 -8.47 -3.43 -9.55
N CYS A 202 -7.69 -4.39 -9.08
CA CYS A 202 -7.96 -5.81 -9.17
C CYS A 202 -8.50 -6.23 -7.80
N GLN A 203 -9.56 -7.03 -7.77
CA GLN A 203 -10.05 -7.66 -6.56
C GLN A 203 -9.61 -9.12 -6.54
N ALA A 204 -9.22 -9.60 -5.38
CA ALA A 204 -9.00 -11.01 -5.09
C ALA A 204 -9.60 -11.34 -3.72
N ASP A 205 -9.78 -12.62 -3.46
CA ASP A 205 -10.14 -13.13 -2.14
C ASP A 205 -8.86 -13.57 -1.42
N ALA A 206 -8.80 -13.35 -0.11
CA ALA A 206 -7.77 -13.90 0.75
C ALA A 206 -8.41 -14.76 1.82
N GLY A 207 -7.86 -15.95 2.07
CA GLY A 207 -8.36 -16.87 3.08
C GLY A 207 -7.28 -17.71 3.74
N LEU A 208 -7.47 -18.02 5.03
CA LEU A 208 -6.56 -18.88 5.78
C LEU A 208 -7.28 -19.56 6.95
N GLY A 209 -7.04 -20.85 7.15
CA GLY A 209 -7.44 -21.58 8.35
C GLY A 209 -6.34 -21.52 9.43
N VAL A 210 -6.63 -20.95 10.60
CA VAL A 210 -5.69 -20.86 11.73
C VAL A 210 -6.39 -21.23 13.04
N GLY A 211 -5.90 -22.27 13.72
CA GLY A 211 -6.40 -22.65 15.05
C GLY A 211 -7.91 -22.95 15.09
N GLY A 212 -8.44 -23.57 14.03
CA GLY A 212 -9.88 -23.87 13.90
C GLY A 212 -10.74 -22.69 13.43
N ARG A 213 -10.19 -21.48 13.26
CA ARG A 213 -10.87 -20.32 12.67
C ARG A 213 -10.64 -20.31 11.16
N ALA A 214 -11.71 -20.11 10.39
CA ALA A 214 -11.62 -19.79 8.97
C ALA A 214 -11.65 -18.27 8.80
N LEU A 215 -10.52 -17.69 8.40
CA LEU A 215 -10.37 -16.26 8.19
C LEU A 215 -10.53 -15.96 6.70
N SER A 216 -11.21 -14.85 6.38
CA SER A 216 -11.35 -14.40 5.00
C SER A 216 -11.49 -12.89 4.92
N THR A 217 -10.99 -12.32 3.83
CA THR A 217 -11.12 -10.89 3.50
C THR A 217 -10.94 -10.70 2.00
N ARG A 218 -11.16 -9.47 1.49
CA ARG A 218 -10.82 -9.10 0.11
C ARG A 218 -9.44 -8.44 0.05
N VAL A 219 -8.80 -8.59 -1.09
CA VAL A 219 -7.57 -7.89 -1.47
C VAL A 219 -7.86 -7.02 -2.69
N TYR A 220 -7.60 -5.73 -2.57
CA TYR A 220 -7.67 -4.75 -3.64
C TYR A 220 -6.26 -4.38 -4.06
N LEU A 221 -5.83 -4.88 -5.23
CA LEU A 221 -4.54 -4.57 -5.82
C LEU A 221 -4.70 -3.44 -6.84
N ILE A 222 -4.14 -2.28 -6.55
CA ILE A 222 -4.11 -1.14 -7.46
C ILE A 222 -2.95 -1.34 -8.44
N HIS A 223 -3.26 -1.67 -9.69
CA HIS A 223 -2.26 -2.00 -10.71
C HIS A 223 -2.74 -1.65 -12.12
N GLU A 224 -1.82 -1.19 -12.96
CA GLU A 224 -2.12 -0.75 -14.34
C GLU A 224 -2.60 -1.89 -15.26
N GLN A 225 -2.44 -3.14 -14.84
CA GLN A 225 -2.67 -4.34 -15.65
C GLN A 225 -3.85 -5.20 -15.17
N CYS A 226 -4.80 -4.65 -14.40
CA CYS A 226 -5.82 -5.46 -13.72
C CYS A 226 -6.74 -6.32 -14.60
N GLY A 227 -6.84 -6.07 -15.91
CA GLY A 227 -7.57 -6.95 -16.84
C GLY A 227 -6.75 -8.11 -17.43
N SER A 228 -5.42 -8.06 -17.30
CA SER A 228 -4.49 -9.04 -17.88
C SER A 228 -3.45 -9.54 -16.88
N LEU A 229 -3.64 -9.23 -15.60
CA LEU A 229 -2.66 -9.50 -14.56
C LEU A 229 -2.54 -11.02 -14.36
N GLN A 230 -1.33 -11.53 -14.62
CA GLN A 230 -0.99 -12.91 -14.33
C GLN A 230 0.18 -12.98 -13.34
N CYS A 231 0.03 -13.85 -12.34
CA CYS A 231 1.08 -14.17 -11.39
C CYS A 231 1.94 -15.31 -11.94
N THR A 232 3.19 -15.00 -12.27
CA THR A 232 4.15 -15.97 -12.80
C THR A 232 4.64 -16.93 -11.73
N ARG A 233 5.17 -18.10 -12.12
CA ARG A 233 5.79 -19.05 -11.19
C ARG A 233 6.94 -18.44 -10.38
N ARG A 234 7.64 -17.44 -10.94
CA ARG A 234 8.75 -16.75 -10.27
C ARG A 234 8.30 -15.71 -9.24
N GLU A 235 7.06 -15.29 -9.26
CA GLU A 235 6.50 -14.37 -8.25
C GLU A 235 5.92 -15.16 -7.09
N ARG A 236 5.24 -16.26 -7.41
CA ARG A 236 4.65 -17.20 -6.46
C ARG A 236 5.65 -17.73 -5.45
N TRP A 237 5.24 -17.74 -4.18
CA TRP A 237 5.96 -18.46 -3.13
C TRP A 237 5.63 -19.96 -3.17
N CYS A 238 4.47 -20.27 -3.78
CA CYS A 238 3.94 -21.56 -4.18
C CYS A 238 3.11 -21.34 -5.49
#